data_AF-A0A165LL56-F1
#
_entry.id   AF-A0A165LL56-F1
#
_cell.length_a   1.000
_cell.length_b   1.000
_cell.length_c   1.000
_cell.angle_alpha   90.00
_cell.angle_beta   90.00
_cell.angle_gamma   90.00
#
_symmetry.space_group_name_H-M   'P 1'
#
loop_
_entity.id
_entity.type
_entity.pdbx_description
1 polymer ?
#
loop_
_entity_poly.entity_id
_entity_poly.type
_entity_poly.pdbx_seq_one_letter_code
_entity_poly.pdbx_strand_id
1 'polypeptide(L)'
;MANTVTSKPEPYWFLHKQLEQEGIIVESIVPSQKTPNLYFQFVCPRLGAYVISLYYDGCKKAILETHLGRDDLLAMLERNEHVLNLDYVQFNIPRIYGFLDKLFA
;
A
#
# COMPACT_ATOMS: atom_id res chain seq x y z
N MET A 1 -21.54 -30.39 7.92
CA MET A 1 -21.54 -29.03 8.50
C MET A 1 -20.15 -28.45 8.31
N ALA A 2 -19.96 -27.60 7.30
CA ALA A 2 -18.69 -26.90 7.09
C ALA A 2 -19.01 -25.40 7.15
N ASN A 3 -18.78 -24.80 8.31
CA ASN A 3 -18.80 -23.34 8.43
C ASN A 3 -17.52 -22.84 7.79
N THR A 4 -17.57 -22.51 6.49
CA THR A 4 -16.56 -21.67 5.87
C THR A 4 -16.79 -20.25 6.38
N VAL A 5 -16.20 -19.91 7.53
CA VAL A 5 -16.03 -18.53 7.94
C VAL A 5 -15.02 -17.94 6.96
N THR A 6 -15.49 -17.41 5.83
CA THR A 6 -14.69 -16.55 4.96
C THR A 6 -14.49 -15.24 5.73
N SER A 7 -13.52 -15.21 6.64
CA SER A 7 -13.06 -13.98 7.27
C SER A 7 -12.51 -13.09 6.16
N LYS A 8 -13.30 -12.08 5.77
CA LYS A 8 -12.85 -11.04 4.84
C LYS A 8 -11.51 -10.50 5.36
N PRO A 9 -10.46 -10.43 4.53
CA PRO A 9 -9.16 -9.92 4.99
C PRO A 9 -9.36 -8.51 5.52
N GLU A 10 -8.91 -8.28 6.75
CA GLU A 10 -9.09 -7.01 7.44
C GLU A 10 -8.14 -5.97 6.83
N PRO A 11 -8.67 -4.81 6.40
CA PRO A 11 -7.84 -3.76 5.81
C PRO A 11 -7.10 -2.98 6.88
N TYR A 12 -5.84 -2.63 6.62
CA TYR A 12 -5.09 -1.68 7.42
C TYR A 12 -5.10 -0.30 6.76
N TRP A 13 -5.26 0.74 7.58
CA TRP A 13 -5.37 2.11 7.11
C TRP A 13 -4.27 2.99 7.69
N PHE A 14 -3.63 3.77 6.84
CA PHE A 14 -2.58 4.71 7.24
C PHE A 14 -2.77 6.04 6.54
N LEU A 15 -2.57 7.14 7.26
CA LEU A 15 -2.51 8.47 6.66
C LEU A 15 -1.27 8.57 5.77
N HIS A 16 -1.38 9.37 4.70
CA HIS A 16 -0.26 9.68 3.82
C HIS A 16 0.98 10.13 4.62
N LYS A 17 0.79 11.05 5.57
CA LYS A 17 1.86 11.57 6.43
C LYS A 17 2.55 10.50 7.29
N GLN A 18 1.84 9.44 7.71
CA GLN A 18 2.44 8.34 8.48
C GLN A 18 3.40 7.54 7.60
N LEU A 19 3.01 7.26 6.35
CA LEU A 19 3.87 6.55 5.40
C LEU A 19 5.08 7.38 4.97
N GLU A 20 4.95 8.71 4.89
CA GLU A 20 6.11 9.60 4.71
C GLU A 20 7.08 9.52 5.89
N GLN A 21 6.57 9.54 7.12
CA GLN A 21 7.40 9.47 8.34
C GLN A 21 8.14 8.12 8.47
N GLU A 22 7.51 7.02 8.05
CA GLU A 22 8.15 5.70 7.97
C GLU A 22 9.18 5.59 6.82
N GLY A 23 9.27 6.63 5.98
CA GLY A 23 10.10 6.66 4.78
C GLY A 23 9.60 5.73 3.68
N ILE A 24 8.36 5.23 3.78
CA ILE A 24 7.72 4.43 2.74
C ILE A 24 7.43 5.32 1.54
N ILE A 25 6.82 6.50 1.73
CA ILE A 25 6.68 7.50 0.68
C ILE A 25 7.99 8.27 0.57
N VAL A 26 8.62 8.23 -0.60
CA VAL A 26 9.87 8.96 -0.88
C VAL A 26 9.65 10.21 -1.72
N GLU A 27 8.61 10.21 -2.55
CA GLU A 27 8.21 11.36 -3.35
C GLU A 27 6.69 11.38 -3.50
N SER A 28 6.10 12.58 -3.54
CA SER A 28 4.68 12.76 -3.80
C SER A 28 4.44 14.04 -4.59
N ILE A 29 3.64 13.94 -5.64
CA ILE A 29 3.15 15.11 -6.39
C ILE A 29 1.85 15.68 -5.81
N VAL A 30 1.35 15.08 -4.73
CA VAL A 30 0.14 15.55 -4.06
C VAL A 30 0.45 16.87 -3.34
N PRO A 31 -0.36 17.93 -3.54
CA PRO A 31 -0.20 19.18 -2.78
C PRO A 31 -0.32 18.97 -1.27
N SER A 32 0.53 19.63 -0.48
CA SER A 32 0.55 19.49 0.98
C SER A 32 -0.76 19.86 1.67
N GLN A 33 -1.62 20.69 1.06
CA GLN A 33 -2.95 20.99 1.61
C GLN A 33 -3.93 19.82 1.49
N LYS A 34 -3.65 18.86 0.61
CA LYS A 34 -4.50 17.69 0.35
C LYS A 34 -4.06 16.46 1.15
N THR A 35 -2.77 16.34 1.48
CA THR A 35 -2.19 15.18 2.18
C THR A 35 -2.85 14.85 3.53
N PRO A 36 -3.36 15.80 4.35
CA PRO A 36 -4.03 15.47 5.61
C PRO A 36 -5.33 14.67 5.42
N ASN A 37 -5.94 14.79 4.24
CA ASN A 37 -7.19 14.11 3.89
C ASN A 37 -6.96 12.84 3.05
N LEU A 38 -5.70 12.43 2.86
CA LEU A 38 -5.36 11.22 2.12
C LEU A 38 -5.00 10.07 3.06
N TYR A 39 -5.57 8.92 2.75
CA TYR A 39 -5.34 7.69 3.48
C TYR A 39 -5.15 6.52 2.50
N PHE A 40 -4.19 5.68 2.83
CA PHE A 40 -3.90 4.44 2.12
C PHE A 40 -4.54 3.28 2.86
N GLN A 41 -5.16 2.40 2.10
CA GLN A 41 -5.64 1.11 2.53
C GLN A 41 -4.68 0.04 2.03
N PHE A 42 -4.32 -0.89 2.89
CA PHE A 42 -3.57 -2.08 2.53
C PHE A 42 -4.41 -3.32 2.83
N VAL A 43 -4.51 -4.21 1.85
CA VAL A 43 -5.23 -5.47 1.96
C VAL A 43 -4.38 -6.59 1.40
N CYS A 44 -4.37 -7.74 2.07
CA CYS A 44 -3.77 -8.98 1.58
C CYS A 44 -4.89 -9.99 1.27
N PRO A 45 -5.50 -9.96 0.06
CA PRO A 45 -6.59 -10.87 -0.28
C PRO A 45 -6.21 -12.34 -0.24
N ARG A 46 -4.94 -12.67 -0.53
CA ARG A 46 -4.35 -14.01 -0.48
C ARG A 46 -2.87 -13.88 -0.17
N LEU A 47 -2.26 -14.93 0.38
CA LEU A 47 -0.84 -14.95 0.71
C LEU A 47 0.02 -14.49 -0.47
N GLY A 48 0.82 -13.45 -0.26
CA GLY A 48 1.71 -12.90 -1.29
C GLY A 48 1.03 -12.02 -2.35
N ALA A 49 -0.26 -11.70 -2.22
CA ALA A 49 -0.96 -10.75 -3.07
C ALA A 49 -1.43 -9.55 -2.25
N TYR A 50 -1.02 -8.35 -2.64
CA TYR A 50 -1.31 -7.11 -1.95
C TYR A 50 -2.15 -6.18 -2.82
N VAL A 51 -3.07 -5.47 -2.18
CA VAL A 51 -3.84 -4.37 -2.78
C VAL A 51 -3.58 -3.13 -1.97
N ILE A 52 -3.10 -2.08 -2.65
CA ILE A 52 -2.83 -0.77 -2.08
C ILE A 52 -3.80 0.21 -2.71
N SER A 53 -4.65 0.83 -1.91
CA SER A 53 -5.68 1.76 -2.40
C SER A 53 -5.52 3.13 -1.76
N LEU A 54 -5.50 4.20 -2.56
CA LEU A 54 -5.47 5.57 -2.08
C LEU A 54 -6.88 6.15 -2.08
N TYR A 55 -7.27 6.73 -0.96
CA TYR A 55 -8.54 7.40 -0.80
C TYR A 55 -8.34 8.84 -0.35
N TYR A 56 -9.31 9.68 -0.70
CA TYR A 56 -9.47 11.03 -0.18
C TYR A 56 -10.71 11.10 0.70
N ASP A 57 -10.66 11.90 1.75
CA ASP A 57 -11.76 12.04 2.69
C ASP A 57 -13.03 12.54 1.98
N GLY A 58 -14.16 11.91 2.29
CA GLY A 58 -15.43 12.13 1.61
C GLY A 58 -15.62 11.38 0.27
N CYS A 59 -14.61 10.67 -0.25
CA CYS A 59 -14.78 9.81 -1.43
C CYS A 59 -15.24 8.39 -1.06
N LYS A 60 -16.30 7.91 -1.70
CA LYS A 60 -16.80 6.53 -1.52
C LYS A 60 -15.97 5.46 -2.24
N LYS A 61 -15.09 5.87 -3.16
CA LYS A 61 -14.25 5.01 -3.99
C LYS A 61 -12.80 5.43 -3.88
N ALA A 62 -11.89 4.46 -4.03
CA ALA A 62 -10.47 4.74 -4.13
C ALA A 62 -10.19 5.57 -5.39
N ILE A 63 -9.26 6.52 -5.27
CA ILE A 63 -8.76 7.33 -6.38
C ILE A 63 -7.73 6.55 -7.18
N LEU A 64 -6.98 5.68 -6.49
CA LEU A 64 -6.01 4.78 -7.07
C LEU A 64 -6.13 3.43 -6.37
N GLU A 65 -5.97 2.36 -7.13
CA GLU A 65 -5.83 1.00 -6.62
C GLU A 65 -4.72 0.30 -7.38
N THR A 66 -3.76 -0.27 -6.66
CA THR A 66 -2.62 -0.99 -7.23
C THR A 66 -2.57 -2.40 -6.66
N HIS A 67 -2.50 -3.37 -7.56
CA HIS A 67 -2.34 -4.79 -7.22
C HIS A 67 -0.88 -5.18 -7.41
N LEU A 68 -0.28 -5.79 -6.40
CA LEU A 68 1.14 -6.15 -6.38
C LEU A 68 1.32 -7.56 -5.82
N GLY A 69 2.15 -8.36 -6.48
CA GLY A 69 2.64 -9.62 -5.92
C GLY A 69 3.86 -9.41 -5.02
N ARG A 70 4.01 -10.28 -4.03
CA ARG A 70 5.26 -10.41 -3.26
C ARG A 70 6.44 -10.73 -4.17
N ASP A 71 6.24 -11.60 -5.14
CA ASP A 71 7.26 -12.00 -6.10
C ASP A 71 7.66 -10.84 -7.03
N ASP A 72 6.71 -9.96 -7.37
CA ASP A 72 7.01 -8.75 -8.15
C ASP A 72 7.94 -7.80 -7.38
N LEU A 73 7.65 -7.56 -6.09
CA LEU A 73 8.51 -6.74 -5.22
C LEU A 73 9.90 -7.35 -5.05
N LEU A 74 9.98 -8.68 -4.89
CA LEU A 74 11.26 -9.40 -4.81
C LEU A 74 12.05 -9.27 -6.11
N ALA A 75 11.40 -9.48 -7.27
CA ALA A 75 12.05 -9.34 -8.57
C ALA A 75 12.54 -7.91 -8.82
N MET A 76 11.80 -6.88 -8.38
CA MET A 76 12.24 -5.49 -8.43
C MET A 76 13.49 -5.27 -7.57
N LEU A 77 13.53 -5.80 -6.35
CA LEU A 77 14.70 -5.72 -5.47
C LEU A 77 15.92 -6.40 -6.09
N GLU A 78 15.76 -7.58 -6.68
CA GLU A 78 16.84 -8.31 -7.38
C GLU A 78 17.40 -7.53 -8.57
N ARG A 79 16.55 -6.74 -9.24
CA ARG A 79 16.93 -5.86 -10.36
C ARG A 79 17.54 -4.53 -9.89
N ASN A 80 17.78 -4.34 -8.59
CA ASN A 80 18.19 -3.08 -7.96
C ASN A 80 17.21 -1.92 -8.23
N GLU A 81 15.93 -2.22 -8.40
CA GLU A 81 14.89 -1.20 -8.40
C GLU A 81 14.51 -0.87 -6.95
N HIS A 82 14.51 0.41 -6.61
CA HIS A 82 14.27 0.87 -5.24
C HIS A 82 13.00 1.70 -5.09
N VAL A 83 12.33 2.00 -6.20
CA VAL A 83 11.21 2.93 -6.26
C VAL A 83 10.05 2.30 -7.02
N LEU A 84 8.88 2.27 -6.39
CA LEU A 84 7.62 1.86 -6.99
C LEU A 84 6.77 3.11 -7.24
N ASN A 85 6.45 3.38 -8.51
CA ASN A 85 5.63 4.52 -8.90
C ASN A 85 4.14 4.14 -8.92
N LEU A 86 3.33 4.90 -8.19
CA LEU A 86 1.89 4.72 -8.01
C LEU A 86 1.11 5.94 -8.52
N ASP A 87 1.57 6.58 -9.60
CA ASP A 87 1.05 7.80 -10.25
C ASP A 87 1.14 9.09 -9.40
N TYR A 88 0.64 9.08 -8.15
CA TYR A 88 0.62 10.24 -7.26
C TYR A 88 1.75 10.26 -6.22
N VAL A 89 2.29 9.08 -5.93
CA VAL A 89 3.32 8.85 -4.92
C VAL A 89 4.30 7.82 -5.44
N GLN A 90 5.52 7.90 -4.91
CA GLN A 90 6.54 6.91 -5.10
C GLN A 90 6.84 6.26 -3.76
N PHE A 91 6.84 4.92 -3.74
CA PHE A 91 7.17 4.14 -2.57
C PHE A 91 8.60 3.61 -2.65
N ASN A 92 9.29 3.59 -1.51
CA ASN A 92 10.56 2.89 -1.37
C ASN A 92 10.29 1.37 -1.32
N ILE A 93 10.74 0.63 -2.33
CA ILE A 93 10.49 -0.81 -2.48
C ILE A 93 10.98 -1.61 -1.27
N PRO A 94 12.24 -1.45 -0.79
CA PRO A 94 12.71 -2.17 0.40
C PRO A 94 11.85 -1.92 1.65
N ARG A 95 11.45 -0.67 1.88
CA ARG A 95 10.64 -0.29 3.05
C ARG A 95 9.21 -0.79 2.95
N ILE A 96 8.55 -0.62 1.80
CA ILE A 96 7.17 -1.12 1.63
C ILE A 96 7.13 -2.65 1.67
N TYR A 97 8.12 -3.33 1.10
CA TYR A 97 8.21 -4.79 1.19
C TYR A 97 8.31 -5.25 2.65
N GLY A 98 9.26 -4.69 3.42
CA GLY A 98 9.40 -5.03 4.84
C GLY A 98 8.21 -4.59 5.70
N PHE A 99 7.52 -3.52 5.33
CA PHE A 99 6.30 -3.07 6.00
C PHE A 99 5.13 -4.04 5.75
N LEU A 100 4.90 -4.44 4.50
CA LEU A 100 3.87 -5.41 4.12
C LEU A 100 4.13 -6.79 4.75
N ASP A 101 5.39 -7.23 4.76
CA ASP A 101 5.79 -8.48 5.41
C ASP A 101 5.45 -8.43 6.91
N LYS A 102 5.79 -7.35 7.62
CA LYS A 102 5.40 -7.20 9.04
C LYS A 102 3.90 -7.10 9.28
N LEU A 103 3.17 -6.52 8.34
CA LEU A 103 1.73 -6.25 8.48
C LEU A 103 0.87 -7.49 8.21
N PHE A 104 1.36 -8.42 7.38
CA PHE A 104 0.60 -9.58 6.89
C PHE A 104 1.31 -10.94 7.07
N ALA A 105 2.48 -11.00 7.71
CA ALA A 105 3.18 -12.25 8.06
C ALA A 105 2.43 -13.14 9.06
#